data_AF-A0A2N9BHN1-F1
#
_entry.id   AF-A0A2N9BHN1-F1
#
_cell.length_a   1.000
_cell.length_b   1.000
_cell.length_c   1.000
_cell.angle_alpha   90.00
_cell.angle_beta   90.00
_cell.angle_gamma   90.00
#
_symmetry.space_group_name_H-M   'P 1'
#
loop_
_entity.id
_entity.type
_entity.pdbx_description
1 polymer ?
#
loop_
_entity_poly.entity_id
_entity_poly.type
_entity_poly.pdbx_seq_one_letter_code
_entity_poly.pdbx_strand_id
1 'polypeptide(L)'
;MTTLVYKQAATGALTGLALGDALGYPTEFSDVPRIEARFGPWRRLDLPTPALVTDDTQMTLALGRGIRTAMDRGVLEPEGTADAVRREFIAWNRSPENNRAPGNTCLRACALLEHADRPWQDASQIHSKGCGANMRVAPLGLAPGLSDEQRAGAAQLQSALTHGHPTALAASDLTAHAVRLLAQGAEPAGLIGLLRSYALENRSLYHERWLGDLWRRAQDPSPEQFIARGWDECLAILDRLQHAVGTVSPEADPCLATGEGWIAEEALATGLLCFLLFTDEPLTALRRAACTSGDSDSIACLAGAFAGAYLGADAWPGEWADRIEYRSDLLTLGALWDA
;
A
#
# COMPACT_ATOMS: atom_id res chain seq x y z
N MET A 1 2.94 29.49 -24.34
CA MET A 1 3.51 28.48 -23.43
C MET A 1 2.33 27.81 -22.74
N THR A 2 1.89 26.67 -23.26
CA THR A 2 0.94 25.80 -22.56
C THR A 2 1.68 25.24 -21.37
N THR A 3 1.39 25.73 -20.17
CA THR A 3 1.84 25.10 -18.93
C THR A 3 1.24 23.70 -18.96
N LEU A 4 2.08 22.68 -19.19
CA LEU A 4 1.67 21.30 -18.93
C LEU A 4 1.34 21.25 -17.44
N VAL A 5 0.05 21.20 -17.13
CA VAL A 5 -0.41 20.93 -15.76
C VAL A 5 -0.09 19.45 -15.55
N TYR A 6 1.06 19.19 -14.94
CA TYR A 6 1.37 17.85 -14.47
C TYR A 6 0.36 17.53 -13.36
N LYS A 7 -0.27 16.36 -13.45
CA LYS A 7 -1.31 15.94 -12.50
C LYS A 7 -0.83 15.84 -11.04
N GLN A 8 0.48 15.95 -10.77
CA GLN A 8 1.05 15.80 -9.42
C GLN A 8 0.63 14.46 -8.80
N ALA A 9 0.99 13.37 -9.48
CA ALA A 9 0.55 12.02 -9.14
C ALA A 9 1.03 11.57 -7.75
N ALA A 10 2.24 11.97 -7.33
CA ALA A 10 2.76 11.61 -6.02
C ALA A 10 2.00 12.36 -4.90
N THR A 11 1.78 13.66 -5.07
CA THR A 11 0.95 14.45 -4.15
C THR A 11 -0.48 13.91 -4.07
N GLY A 12 -1.07 13.58 -5.22
CA GLY A 12 -2.39 12.98 -5.30
C GLY A 12 -2.47 11.65 -4.57
N ALA A 13 -1.55 10.72 -4.84
CA ALA A 13 -1.54 9.40 -4.22
C ALA A 13 -1.34 9.46 -2.70
N LEU A 14 -0.38 10.24 -2.20
CA LEU A 14 -0.11 10.35 -0.76
C LEU A 14 -1.24 11.05 0.00
N THR A 15 -1.89 12.06 -0.62
CA THR A 15 -3.06 12.73 -0.03
C THR A 15 -4.26 11.78 0.01
N GLY A 16 -4.53 11.08 -1.10
CA GLY A 16 -5.62 10.11 -1.20
C GLY A 16 -5.48 8.96 -0.21
N LEU A 17 -4.26 8.45 -0.07
CA LEU A 17 -3.90 7.43 0.90
C LEU A 17 -4.30 7.85 2.32
N ALA A 18 -3.84 9.03 2.75
CA ALA A 18 -4.12 9.53 4.09
C ALA A 18 -5.59 9.89 4.32
N LEU A 19 -6.30 10.37 3.29
CA LEU A 19 -7.76 10.56 3.36
C LEU A 19 -8.50 9.23 3.51
N GLY A 20 -8.07 8.21 2.79
CA GLY A 20 -8.66 6.88 2.84
C GLY A 20 -8.51 6.24 4.20
N ASP A 21 -7.28 6.20 4.70
CA ASP A 21 -6.93 5.79 6.05
C ASP A 21 -7.82 6.51 7.08
N ALA A 22 -7.80 7.86 7.10
CA ALA A 22 -8.56 8.62 8.07
C ALA A 22 -10.09 8.42 7.98
N LEU A 23 -10.63 8.17 6.78
CA LEU A 23 -12.05 7.90 6.59
C LEU A 23 -12.43 6.47 7.01
N GLY A 24 -11.55 5.48 6.78
CA GLY A 24 -11.76 4.07 7.11
C GLY A 24 -11.43 3.72 8.56
N TYR A 25 -10.65 4.53 9.27
CA TYR A 25 -10.32 4.31 10.67
C TYR A 25 -11.55 4.17 11.60
N PRO A 26 -12.56 5.05 11.57
CA PRO A 26 -13.72 4.94 12.46
C PRO A 26 -14.67 3.77 12.12
N THR A 27 -14.50 3.14 10.96
CA THR A 27 -15.33 2.04 10.46
C THR A 27 -14.66 0.67 10.56
N GLU A 28 -13.36 0.65 10.85
CA GLU A 28 -12.58 -0.57 11.05
C GLU A 28 -13.23 -1.47 12.12
N PHE A 29 -13.15 -2.79 11.94
CA PHE A 29 -13.74 -3.80 12.83
C PHE A 29 -15.28 -3.72 12.96
N SER A 30 -15.97 -3.27 11.92
CA SER A 30 -17.43 -3.19 11.87
C SER A 30 -18.00 -3.93 10.65
N ASP A 31 -19.33 -3.99 10.55
CA ASP A 31 -20.04 -4.48 9.38
C ASP A 31 -20.77 -3.32 8.68
N VAL A 32 -21.04 -3.45 7.38
CA VAL A 32 -21.67 -2.38 6.59
C VAL A 32 -22.99 -1.89 7.21
N PRO A 33 -23.94 -2.75 7.64
CA PRO A 33 -25.16 -2.28 8.30
C PRO A 33 -24.91 -1.43 9.55
N ARG A 34 -23.93 -1.79 10.39
CA ARG A 34 -23.57 -1.00 11.59
C ARG A 34 -22.89 0.30 11.23
N ILE A 35 -22.01 0.31 10.24
CA ILE A 35 -21.37 1.53 9.73
C ILE A 35 -22.46 2.49 9.25
N GLU A 36 -23.37 2.03 8.40
CA GLU A 36 -24.44 2.89 7.87
C GLU A 36 -25.43 3.35 8.94
N ALA A 37 -25.72 2.52 9.94
CA ALA A 37 -26.56 2.92 11.08
C ALA A 37 -25.91 4.02 11.93
N ARG A 38 -24.58 4.02 12.04
CA ARG A 38 -23.83 4.97 12.88
C ARG A 38 -23.49 6.26 12.14
N PHE A 39 -23.07 6.16 10.89
CA PHE A 39 -22.51 7.27 10.12
C PHE A 39 -23.40 7.72 8.96
N GLY A 40 -24.50 7.02 8.71
CA GLY A 40 -25.38 7.25 7.56
C GLY A 40 -24.93 6.51 6.31
N PRO A 41 -25.65 6.67 5.18
CA PRO A 41 -25.39 5.90 3.97
C PRO A 41 -23.97 6.10 3.45
N TRP A 42 -23.33 5.01 2.99
CA TRP A 42 -21.92 5.01 2.60
C TRP A 42 -21.58 6.13 1.59
N ARG A 43 -22.46 6.37 0.62
CA ARG A 43 -22.30 7.40 -0.43
C ARG A 43 -22.15 8.83 0.10
N ARG A 44 -22.54 9.06 1.35
CA ARG A 44 -22.49 10.37 2.03
C ARG A 44 -21.57 10.37 3.25
N LEU A 45 -20.71 9.36 3.40
CA LEU A 45 -19.71 9.36 4.46
C LEU A 45 -18.83 10.61 4.35
N ASP A 46 -18.68 11.30 5.46
CA ASP A 46 -17.90 12.53 5.55
C ASP A 46 -16.62 12.28 6.32
N LEU A 47 -15.58 13.05 6.00
CA LEU A 47 -14.29 12.94 6.66
C LEU A 47 -14.45 13.27 8.15
N PRO A 48 -13.93 12.44 9.09
CA PRO A 48 -14.09 12.69 10.52
C PRO A 48 -13.36 13.97 10.95
N THR A 49 -13.88 14.63 12.00
CA THR A 49 -13.23 15.79 12.65
C THR A 49 -12.87 15.41 14.08
N PRO A 50 -11.56 15.29 14.43
CA PRO A 50 -10.38 15.39 13.56
C PRO A 50 -10.23 14.23 12.57
N ALA A 51 -9.51 14.45 11.46
CA ALA A 51 -9.18 13.43 10.46
C ALA A 51 -7.85 12.75 10.85
N LEU A 52 -7.93 11.87 11.84
CA LEU A 52 -6.78 11.12 12.36
C LEU A 52 -6.46 9.95 11.45
N VAL A 53 -5.17 9.72 11.20
CA VAL A 53 -4.67 8.58 10.41
C VAL A 53 -4.18 7.46 11.32
N THR A 54 -4.07 6.23 10.82
CA THR A 54 -3.60 5.03 11.54
C THR A 54 -2.15 4.69 11.20
N ASP A 55 -1.72 3.46 11.51
CA ASP A 55 -0.40 2.96 11.15
C ASP A 55 -0.16 2.93 9.63
N ASP A 56 -1.21 2.87 8.81
CA ASP A 56 -1.15 2.97 7.35
C ASP A 56 -0.37 4.19 6.87
N THR A 57 -0.85 5.39 7.18
CA THR A 57 -0.18 6.64 6.81
C THR A 57 1.12 6.82 7.57
N GLN A 58 1.16 6.47 8.86
CA GLN A 58 2.38 6.63 9.67
C GLN A 58 3.54 5.79 9.13
N MET A 59 3.29 4.52 8.79
CA MET A 59 4.29 3.64 8.20
C MET A 59 4.60 4.00 6.74
N THR A 60 3.63 4.56 5.99
CA THR A 60 3.88 5.15 4.66
C THR A 60 4.91 6.27 4.75
N LEU A 61 4.74 7.19 5.70
CA LEU A 61 5.67 8.28 5.93
C LEU A 61 7.05 7.78 6.41
N ALA A 62 7.07 6.77 7.29
CA ALA A 62 8.31 6.12 7.71
C ALA A 62 9.05 5.49 6.52
N LEU A 63 8.35 4.77 5.65
CA LEU A 63 8.93 4.22 4.42
C LEU A 63 9.44 5.35 3.51
N GLY A 64 8.63 6.39 3.28
CA GLY A 64 9.00 7.51 2.42
C GLY A 64 10.27 8.24 2.88
N ARG A 65 10.41 8.49 4.19
CA ARG A 65 11.64 9.05 4.78
C ARG A 65 12.84 8.13 4.63
N GLY A 66 12.63 6.82 4.80
CA GLY A 66 13.67 5.80 4.65
C GLY A 66 14.19 5.72 3.21
N ILE A 67 13.28 5.66 2.24
CA ILE A 67 13.61 5.63 0.81
C ILE A 67 14.31 6.92 0.39
N ARG A 68 13.79 8.10 0.78
CA ARG A 68 14.48 9.38 0.53
C ARG A 68 15.92 9.36 1.07
N THR A 69 16.09 8.95 2.32
CA THR A 69 17.42 8.87 2.96
C THR A 69 18.36 7.92 2.20
N ALA A 70 17.85 6.80 1.68
CA ALA A 70 18.65 5.87 0.90
C ALA A 70 19.02 6.45 -0.48
N MET A 71 18.08 7.12 -1.16
CA MET A 71 18.30 7.79 -2.45
C MET A 71 19.28 8.97 -2.35
N ASP A 72 19.22 9.75 -1.26
CA ASP A 72 20.15 10.86 -1.02
C ASP A 72 21.62 10.39 -0.88
N ARG A 73 21.84 9.10 -0.59
CA ARG A 73 23.16 8.49 -0.50
C ARG A 73 23.66 7.93 -1.84
N GLY A 74 22.82 7.93 -2.88
CA GLY A 74 23.16 7.47 -4.21
C GLY A 74 22.14 6.46 -4.76
N VAL A 75 22.63 5.52 -5.56
CA VAL A 75 21.82 4.45 -6.14
C VAL A 75 21.16 3.63 -5.03
N LEU A 76 19.86 3.33 -5.18
CA LEU A 76 19.13 2.53 -4.21
C LEU A 76 19.67 1.10 -4.22
N GLU A 77 20.25 0.69 -3.09
CA GLU A 77 20.94 -0.58 -2.88
C GLU A 77 20.35 -1.31 -1.65
N PRO A 78 20.36 -2.65 -1.61
CA PRO A 78 19.68 -3.43 -0.57
C PRO A 78 20.06 -3.05 0.86
N GLU A 79 21.36 -3.05 1.19
CA GLU A 79 21.84 -2.83 2.56
C GLU A 79 21.54 -1.40 3.01
N GLY A 80 21.80 -0.42 2.15
CA GLY A 80 21.52 0.99 2.44
C GLY A 80 20.02 1.26 2.62
N THR A 81 19.18 0.58 1.83
CA THR A 81 17.72 0.66 1.92
C THR A 81 17.21 -0.01 3.19
N ALA A 82 17.65 -1.24 3.48
CA ALA A 82 17.28 -1.97 4.69
C ALA A 82 17.63 -1.14 5.92
N ASP A 83 18.84 -0.58 6.00
CA ASP A 83 19.29 0.23 7.12
C ASP A 83 18.48 1.51 7.30
N ALA A 84 18.16 2.21 6.20
CA ALA A 84 17.40 3.45 6.25
C ALA A 84 15.94 3.20 6.69
N VAL A 85 15.27 2.22 6.07
CA VAL A 85 13.88 1.89 6.38
C VAL A 85 13.77 1.26 7.78
N ARG A 86 14.72 0.41 8.19
CA ARG A 86 14.81 -0.14 9.55
C ARG A 86 14.82 0.95 10.61
N ARG A 87 15.64 1.99 10.45
CA ARG A 87 15.70 3.10 11.41
C ARG A 87 14.36 3.82 11.53
N GLU A 88 13.68 4.07 10.42
CA GLU A 88 12.38 4.73 10.41
C GLU A 88 11.28 3.86 11.03
N PHE A 89 11.28 2.55 10.77
CA PHE A 89 10.32 1.62 11.38
C PHE A 89 10.53 1.49 12.90
N ILE A 90 11.78 1.45 13.37
CA ILE A 90 12.09 1.47 14.80
C ILE A 90 11.64 2.79 15.43
N ALA A 91 11.90 3.92 14.76
CA ALA A 91 11.49 5.24 15.24
C ALA A 91 9.96 5.36 15.33
N TRP A 92 9.25 4.90 14.31
CA TRP A 92 7.79 4.78 14.32
C TRP A 92 7.30 3.91 15.49
N ASN A 93 7.87 2.72 15.66
CA ASN A 93 7.45 1.78 16.71
C ASN A 93 7.64 2.34 18.13
N ARG A 94 8.62 3.23 18.34
CA ARG A 94 8.88 3.93 19.61
C ARG A 94 8.07 5.21 19.80
N SER A 95 7.42 5.70 18.74
CA SER A 95 6.64 6.93 18.80
C SER A 95 5.44 6.76 19.73
N PRO A 96 5.14 7.72 20.61
CA PRO A 96 3.89 7.70 21.38
C PRO A 96 2.64 7.84 20.49
N GLU A 97 2.81 8.26 19.23
CA GLU A 97 1.75 8.37 18.23
C GLU A 97 1.44 7.04 17.54
N ASN A 98 2.28 6.01 17.72
CA ASN A 98 1.97 4.64 17.30
C ASN A 98 0.97 4.01 18.28
N ASN A 99 -0.28 4.46 18.20
CA ASN A 99 -1.35 4.08 19.10
C ASN A 99 -2.69 3.84 18.39
N ARG A 100 -2.69 3.76 17.04
CA ARG A 100 -3.88 3.63 16.20
C ARG A 100 -3.70 2.47 15.22
N ALA A 101 -4.30 1.34 15.58
CA ALA A 101 -4.39 0.09 14.81
C ALA A 101 -3.10 -0.72 14.44
N PRO A 102 -1.91 -0.54 15.07
CA PRO A 102 -0.73 -1.25 14.60
C PRO A 102 -0.86 -2.78 14.69
N GLY A 103 -0.69 -3.45 13.55
CA GLY A 103 -0.70 -4.89 13.49
C GLY A 103 0.42 -5.53 14.34
N ASN A 104 0.11 -6.61 15.07
CA ASN A 104 1.07 -7.34 15.91
C ASN A 104 2.33 -7.81 15.15
N THR A 105 2.20 -8.10 13.86
CA THR A 105 3.34 -8.44 12.98
C THR A 105 4.34 -7.30 12.92
N CYS A 106 3.89 -6.08 12.63
CA CYS A 106 4.72 -4.88 12.55
C CYS A 106 5.39 -4.61 13.90
N LEU A 107 4.62 -4.59 14.99
CA LEU A 107 5.14 -4.33 16.33
C LEU A 107 6.24 -5.31 16.72
N ARG A 108 5.98 -6.62 16.54
CA ARG A 108 6.95 -7.67 16.87
C ARG A 108 8.22 -7.55 16.02
N ALA A 109 8.08 -7.39 14.71
CA ALA A 109 9.24 -7.28 13.84
C ALA A 109 10.07 -6.03 14.14
N CYS A 110 9.43 -4.87 14.35
CA CYS A 110 10.12 -3.63 14.72
C CYS A 110 10.87 -3.76 16.04
N ALA A 111 10.28 -4.41 17.05
CA ALA A 111 10.96 -4.70 18.31
C ALA A 111 12.21 -5.59 18.11
N LEU A 112 12.14 -6.61 17.25
CA LEU A 112 13.29 -7.44 16.92
C LEU A 112 14.36 -6.69 16.11
N LEU A 113 13.94 -5.78 15.23
CA LEU A 113 14.82 -4.90 14.47
C LEU A 113 15.59 -3.92 15.35
N GLU A 114 15.23 -3.70 16.61
CA GLU A 114 16.01 -2.85 17.51
C GLU A 114 17.41 -3.41 17.82
N HIS A 115 17.60 -4.72 17.71
CA HIS A 115 18.88 -5.38 17.92
C HIS A 115 19.80 -5.21 16.70
N ALA A 116 20.65 -4.19 16.70
CA ALA A 116 21.47 -3.81 15.52
C ALA A 116 22.28 -4.96 14.89
N ASP A 117 22.74 -5.91 15.71
CA ASP A 117 23.49 -7.11 15.32
C ASP A 117 22.62 -8.21 14.69
N ARG A 118 21.30 -8.14 14.86
CA ARG A 118 20.36 -9.08 14.25
C ARG A 118 20.21 -8.79 12.74
N PRO A 119 20.43 -9.80 11.88
CA PRO A 119 20.02 -9.74 10.48
C PRO A 119 18.51 -9.48 10.38
N TRP A 120 18.08 -8.58 9.50
CA TRP A 120 16.66 -8.22 9.41
C TRP A 120 15.78 -9.43 9.08
N GLN A 121 16.32 -10.42 8.37
CA GLN A 121 15.64 -11.67 8.04
C GLN A 121 15.21 -12.45 9.30
N ASP A 122 15.95 -12.34 10.40
CA ASP A 122 15.63 -12.97 11.70
C ASP A 122 14.61 -12.16 12.52
N ALA A 123 14.32 -10.92 12.11
CA ALA A 123 13.23 -10.11 12.66
C ALA A 123 11.91 -10.32 11.89
N SER A 124 12.02 -10.72 10.62
CA SER A 124 10.90 -10.98 9.73
C SER A 124 9.93 -12.03 10.28
N GLN A 125 8.62 -11.74 10.25
CA GLN A 125 7.60 -12.74 10.53
C GLN A 125 7.29 -13.52 9.25
N ILE A 126 8.07 -14.59 9.02
CA ILE A 126 8.09 -15.40 7.77
C ILE A 126 6.75 -16.06 7.38
N HIS A 127 5.81 -16.17 8.32
CA HIS A 127 4.48 -16.73 8.05
C HIS A 127 3.39 -15.66 7.94
N SER A 128 3.74 -14.38 8.12
CA SER A 128 2.76 -13.30 8.09
C SER A 128 2.64 -12.68 6.71
N LYS A 129 1.41 -12.69 6.18
CA LYS A 129 1.03 -12.03 4.92
C LYS A 129 0.03 -10.89 5.09
N GLY A 130 -0.01 -10.27 6.27
CA GLY A 130 -0.91 -9.15 6.57
C GLY A 130 -0.73 -7.95 5.62
N CYS A 131 -1.80 -7.16 5.45
CA CYS A 131 -1.86 -5.92 4.67
C CYS A 131 -0.83 -4.85 5.09
N GLY A 132 -0.34 -4.90 6.34
CA GLY A 132 0.78 -4.10 6.84
C GLY A 132 2.04 -4.16 5.96
N ALA A 133 2.15 -5.16 5.09
CA ALA A 133 3.16 -5.24 4.04
C ALA A 133 2.97 -4.18 2.94
N ASN A 134 1.77 -4.04 2.37
CA ASN A 134 1.52 -3.27 1.14
C ASN A 134 0.72 -1.98 1.33
N MET A 135 0.00 -1.79 2.44
CA MET A 135 -0.70 -0.53 2.73
C MET A 135 0.23 0.69 2.70
N ARG A 136 1.50 0.48 3.06
CA ARG A 136 2.53 1.52 3.15
C ARG A 136 3.41 1.71 1.92
N VAL A 137 3.24 0.92 0.86
CA VAL A 137 4.26 0.75 -0.21
C VAL A 137 4.20 1.81 -1.32
N ALA A 138 3.17 2.67 -1.33
CA ALA A 138 2.98 3.71 -2.35
C ALA A 138 4.24 4.57 -2.65
N PRO A 139 5.08 4.97 -1.68
CA PRO A 139 6.35 5.64 -1.92
C PRO A 139 7.23 4.99 -2.99
N LEU A 140 7.29 3.66 -3.02
CA LEU A 140 8.09 2.93 -4.00
C LEU A 140 7.45 2.89 -5.38
N GLY A 141 6.15 3.14 -5.53
CA GLY A 141 5.51 3.38 -6.82
C GLY A 141 5.75 4.78 -7.37
N LEU A 142 5.99 5.75 -6.48
CA LEU A 142 6.03 7.18 -6.79
C LEU A 142 7.46 7.74 -6.92
N ALA A 143 8.41 7.20 -6.16
CA ALA A 143 9.79 7.68 -6.18
C ALA A 143 10.38 7.64 -7.61
N PRO A 144 10.90 8.78 -8.11
CA PRO A 144 11.44 8.88 -9.46
C PRO A 144 12.81 8.21 -9.57
N GLY A 145 13.21 7.88 -10.80
CA GLY A 145 14.58 7.41 -11.09
C GLY A 145 14.92 5.98 -10.66
N LEU A 146 14.01 5.25 -9.99
CA LEU A 146 14.22 3.83 -9.69
C LEU A 146 14.03 2.97 -10.93
N SER A 147 14.97 2.06 -11.19
CA SER A 147 14.81 0.99 -12.17
C SER A 147 13.69 0.01 -11.76
N ASP A 148 13.25 -0.83 -12.69
CA ASP A 148 12.25 -1.86 -12.40
C ASP A 148 12.75 -2.84 -11.33
N GLU A 149 14.03 -3.24 -11.40
CA GLU A 149 14.65 -4.14 -10.41
C GLU A 149 14.77 -3.50 -9.03
N GLN A 150 15.15 -2.22 -8.94
CA GLN A 150 15.24 -1.51 -7.66
C GLN A 150 13.87 -1.34 -7.02
N ARG A 151 12.86 -1.06 -7.84
CA ARG A 151 11.48 -0.87 -7.37
C ARG A 151 10.90 -2.16 -6.83
N ALA A 152 10.99 -3.23 -7.60
CA ALA A 152 10.54 -4.56 -7.20
C ALA A 152 11.28 -5.05 -5.95
N GLY A 153 12.63 -5.01 -6.00
CA GLY A 153 13.49 -5.43 -4.89
C GLY A 153 13.25 -4.66 -3.60
N ALA A 154 13.12 -3.32 -3.66
CA ALA A 154 12.85 -2.50 -2.49
C ALA A 154 11.43 -2.70 -1.95
N ALA A 155 10.43 -2.94 -2.82
CA ALA A 155 9.04 -3.18 -2.41
C ALA A 155 8.90 -4.52 -1.67
N GLN A 156 9.62 -5.54 -2.14
CA GLN A 156 9.71 -6.82 -1.44
C GLN A 156 10.54 -6.69 -0.15
N LEU A 157 11.69 -6.01 -0.18
CA LEU A 157 12.53 -5.82 1.01
C LEU A 157 11.80 -5.08 2.14
N GLN A 158 11.11 -3.97 1.85
CA GLN A 158 10.39 -3.24 2.89
C GLN A 158 9.28 -4.09 3.53
N SER A 159 8.64 -4.97 2.75
CA SER A 159 7.69 -5.94 3.29
C SER A 159 8.44 -6.90 4.21
N ALA A 160 9.52 -7.49 3.69
CA ALA A 160 10.32 -8.52 4.35
C ALA A 160 10.93 -8.08 5.70
N LEU A 161 11.14 -6.77 5.91
CA LEU A 161 11.52 -6.23 7.23
C LEU A 161 10.50 -6.57 8.34
N THR A 162 9.25 -6.88 7.98
CA THR A 162 8.17 -7.19 8.93
C THR A 162 7.38 -8.46 8.56
N HIS A 163 6.95 -8.55 7.30
CA HIS A 163 6.13 -9.60 6.71
C HIS A 163 6.97 -10.39 5.71
N GLY A 164 7.47 -11.55 6.14
CA GLY A 164 8.37 -12.39 5.34
C GLY A 164 7.66 -13.45 4.51
N HIS A 165 6.33 -13.50 4.52
CA HIS A 165 5.58 -14.44 3.70
C HIS A 165 5.66 -14.03 2.21
N PRO A 166 5.86 -14.97 1.26
CA PRO A 166 6.10 -14.61 -0.14
C PRO A 166 4.93 -13.85 -0.77
N THR A 167 3.69 -14.13 -0.37
CA THR A 167 2.51 -13.36 -0.82
C THR A 167 2.56 -11.90 -0.39
N ALA A 168 3.03 -11.58 0.82
CA ALA A 168 3.20 -10.18 1.24
C ALA A 168 4.28 -9.47 0.43
N LEU A 169 5.36 -10.18 0.07
CA LEU A 169 6.40 -9.64 -0.81
C LEU A 169 5.83 -9.34 -2.20
N ALA A 170 5.20 -10.33 -2.84
CA ALA A 170 4.63 -10.21 -4.17
C ALA A 170 3.51 -9.16 -4.23
N ALA A 171 2.62 -9.11 -3.23
CA ALA A 171 1.56 -8.11 -3.15
C ALA A 171 2.12 -6.69 -2.97
N SER A 172 3.20 -6.52 -2.20
CA SER A 172 3.85 -5.21 -2.03
C SER A 172 4.47 -4.71 -3.33
N ASP A 173 5.16 -5.60 -4.05
CA ASP A 173 5.71 -5.32 -5.38
C ASP A 173 4.59 -4.95 -6.37
N LEU A 174 3.56 -5.79 -6.45
CA LEU A 174 2.43 -5.57 -7.35
C LEU A 174 1.65 -4.28 -7.05
N THR A 175 1.52 -3.92 -5.76
CA THR A 175 0.89 -2.67 -5.32
C THR A 175 1.74 -1.46 -5.73
N ALA A 176 3.06 -1.49 -5.51
CA ALA A 176 3.96 -0.42 -5.96
C ALA A 176 3.96 -0.28 -7.49
N HIS A 177 3.89 -1.41 -8.21
CA HIS A 177 3.77 -1.42 -9.66
C HIS A 177 2.44 -0.83 -10.14
N ALA A 178 1.32 -1.15 -9.49
CA ALA A 178 0.01 -0.56 -9.80
C ALA A 178 0.01 0.97 -9.62
N VAL A 179 0.53 1.47 -8.49
CA VAL A 179 0.68 2.91 -8.22
C VAL A 179 1.53 3.57 -9.32
N ARG A 180 2.66 2.97 -9.71
CA ARG A 180 3.52 3.49 -10.77
C ARG A 180 2.79 3.56 -12.12
N LEU A 181 2.12 2.48 -12.53
CA LEU A 181 1.39 2.44 -13.80
C LEU A 181 0.35 3.55 -13.86
N LEU A 182 -0.43 3.73 -12.78
CA LEU A 182 -1.44 4.78 -12.68
C LEU A 182 -0.80 6.18 -12.69
N ALA A 183 0.29 6.39 -11.96
CA ALA A 183 1.06 7.63 -11.98
C ALA A 183 1.57 7.98 -13.39
N GLN A 184 1.95 6.97 -14.17
CA GLN A 184 2.40 7.10 -15.56
C GLN A 184 1.26 7.20 -16.59
N GLY A 185 0.00 7.14 -16.15
CA GLY A 185 -1.18 7.32 -16.99
C GLY A 185 -1.66 6.04 -17.68
N ALA A 186 -1.36 4.86 -17.14
CA ALA A 186 -2.00 3.64 -17.60
C ALA A 186 -3.53 3.73 -17.43
N GLU A 187 -4.26 3.34 -18.47
CA GLU A 187 -5.73 3.36 -18.45
C GLU A 187 -6.29 2.33 -17.46
N PRO A 188 -7.21 2.69 -16.56
CA PRO A 188 -7.75 1.78 -15.54
C PRO A 188 -8.35 0.51 -16.13
N ALA A 189 -8.99 0.61 -17.31
CA ALA A 189 -9.59 -0.53 -18.01
C ALA A 189 -8.56 -1.63 -18.38
N GLY A 190 -7.29 -1.27 -18.60
CA GLY A 190 -6.22 -2.21 -18.93
C GLY A 190 -5.38 -2.64 -17.72
N LEU A 191 -5.56 -2.00 -16.56
CA LEU A 191 -4.68 -2.15 -15.40
C LEU A 191 -4.54 -3.60 -14.93
N ILE A 192 -5.67 -4.32 -14.77
CA ILE A 192 -5.64 -5.71 -14.29
C ILE A 192 -4.83 -6.60 -15.24
N GLY A 193 -4.98 -6.41 -16.56
CA GLY A 193 -4.20 -7.14 -17.56
C GLY A 193 -2.69 -6.87 -17.45
N LEU A 194 -2.30 -5.62 -17.23
CA LEU A 194 -0.89 -5.24 -17.01
C LEU A 194 -0.34 -5.88 -15.73
N LEU A 195 -1.08 -5.82 -14.62
CA LEU A 195 -0.70 -6.43 -13.35
C LEU A 195 -0.53 -7.94 -13.47
N ARG A 196 -1.40 -8.61 -14.23
CA ARG A 196 -1.28 -10.05 -14.50
C ARG A 196 -0.06 -10.38 -15.34
N SER A 197 0.24 -9.61 -16.39
CA SER A 197 1.47 -9.80 -17.18
C SER A 197 2.70 -9.67 -16.31
N TYR A 198 2.77 -8.61 -15.49
CA TYR A 198 3.86 -8.38 -14.56
C TYR A 198 4.03 -9.54 -13.56
N ALA A 199 2.94 -10.01 -12.96
CA ALA A 199 2.98 -11.15 -12.03
C ALA A 199 3.44 -12.45 -12.70
N LEU A 200 3.06 -12.71 -13.95
CA LEU A 200 3.51 -13.88 -14.72
C LEU A 200 5.00 -13.79 -15.06
N GLU A 201 5.48 -12.62 -15.47
CA GLU A 201 6.89 -12.36 -15.81
C GLU A 201 7.80 -12.50 -14.58
N ASN A 202 7.32 -12.07 -13.40
CA ASN A 202 8.08 -12.13 -12.15
C ASN A 202 7.84 -13.42 -11.34
N ARG A 203 6.96 -14.32 -11.81
CA ARG A 203 6.50 -15.50 -11.05
C ARG A 203 7.63 -16.35 -10.46
N SER A 204 8.74 -16.49 -11.18
CA SER A 204 9.91 -17.27 -10.72
C SER A 204 11.11 -16.41 -10.33
N LEU A 205 10.99 -15.08 -10.35
CA LEU A 205 12.09 -14.17 -10.06
C LEU A 205 12.16 -13.90 -8.55
N TYR A 206 13.12 -14.53 -7.88
CA TYR A 206 13.48 -14.18 -6.51
C TYR A 206 14.62 -13.16 -6.50
N HIS A 207 14.39 -12.00 -5.89
CA HIS A 207 15.42 -10.95 -5.78
C HIS A 207 16.44 -11.30 -4.69
N GLU A 208 17.33 -12.27 -4.95
CA GLU A 208 18.31 -12.76 -3.96
C GLU A 208 19.21 -11.63 -3.44
N ARG A 209 19.58 -10.68 -4.29
CA ARG A 209 20.34 -9.48 -3.90
C ARG A 209 19.63 -8.67 -2.82
N TRP A 210 18.30 -8.61 -2.85
CA TRP A 210 17.48 -7.81 -1.92
C TRP A 210 17.04 -8.60 -0.70
N LEU A 211 16.70 -9.87 -0.87
CA LEU A 211 16.05 -10.69 0.16
C LEU A 211 17.02 -11.65 0.85
N GLY A 212 18.20 -11.88 0.27
CA GLY A 212 19.19 -12.83 0.77
C GLY A 212 18.60 -14.23 0.90
N ASP A 213 18.81 -14.85 2.05
CA ASP A 213 18.40 -16.21 2.37
C ASP A 213 17.08 -16.28 3.17
N LEU A 214 16.17 -15.31 2.99
CA LEU A 214 14.83 -15.32 3.58
C LEU A 214 14.07 -16.62 3.27
N TRP A 215 14.16 -17.10 2.02
CA TRP A 215 13.53 -18.36 1.60
C TRP A 215 13.97 -19.58 2.44
N ARG A 216 15.23 -19.60 2.90
CA ARG A 216 15.74 -20.67 3.77
C ARG A 216 15.11 -20.62 5.16
N ARG A 217 14.90 -19.41 5.69
CA ARG A 217 14.20 -19.21 6.98
C ARG A 217 12.74 -19.63 6.90
N ALA A 218 12.10 -19.39 5.76
CA ALA A 218 10.76 -19.90 5.44
C ALA A 218 10.71 -21.43 5.27
N GLN A 219 11.87 -22.10 5.22
CA GLN A 219 12.02 -23.54 5.01
C GLN A 219 11.47 -24.01 3.66
N ASP A 220 11.44 -23.12 2.68
CA ASP A 220 11.06 -23.46 1.31
C ASP A 220 12.24 -24.16 0.59
N PRO A 221 11.99 -25.02 -0.41
CA PRO A 221 13.04 -25.87 -0.97
C PRO A 221 13.99 -25.12 -1.91
N SER A 222 13.50 -24.03 -2.53
CA SER A 222 14.28 -23.15 -3.40
C SER A 222 13.73 -21.72 -3.36
N PRO A 223 14.55 -20.71 -3.70
CA PRO A 223 14.10 -19.33 -3.80
C PRO A 223 12.98 -19.14 -4.84
N GLU A 224 13.04 -19.86 -5.96
CA GLU A 224 12.02 -19.81 -7.03
C GLU A 224 10.68 -20.38 -6.54
N GLN A 225 10.69 -21.48 -5.79
CA GLN A 225 9.47 -22.06 -5.23
C GLN A 225 8.85 -21.17 -4.14
N PHE A 226 9.69 -20.58 -3.29
CA PHE A 226 9.27 -19.61 -2.29
C PHE A 226 8.49 -18.46 -2.93
N ILE A 227 9.08 -17.78 -3.91
CA ILE A 227 8.46 -16.57 -4.49
C ILE A 227 7.27 -16.92 -5.40
N ALA A 228 7.31 -18.05 -6.11
CA ALA A 228 6.22 -18.48 -6.98
C ALA A 228 4.91 -18.68 -6.22
N ARG A 229 4.96 -19.18 -4.98
CA ARG A 229 3.77 -19.31 -4.13
C ARG A 229 3.10 -17.96 -3.86
N GLY A 230 3.89 -16.92 -3.62
CA GLY A 230 3.38 -15.56 -3.43
C GLY A 230 2.73 -14.98 -4.68
N TRP A 231 3.40 -15.13 -5.82
CA TRP A 231 2.87 -14.70 -7.11
C TRP A 231 1.62 -15.47 -7.54
N ASP A 232 1.53 -16.78 -7.24
CA ASP A 232 0.35 -17.59 -7.53
C ASP A 232 -0.88 -17.13 -6.75
N GLU A 233 -0.72 -16.80 -5.46
CA GLU A 233 -1.81 -16.21 -4.65
C GLU A 233 -2.22 -14.83 -5.20
N CYS A 234 -1.25 -14.01 -5.63
CA CYS A 234 -1.55 -12.72 -6.27
C CYS A 234 -2.26 -12.87 -7.62
N LEU A 235 -1.87 -13.84 -8.46
CA LEU A 235 -2.55 -14.12 -9.72
C LEU A 235 -3.99 -14.57 -9.49
N ALA A 236 -4.21 -15.44 -8.50
CA ALA A 236 -5.55 -15.90 -8.13
C ALA A 236 -6.45 -14.76 -7.66
N ILE A 237 -5.93 -13.81 -6.87
CA ILE A 237 -6.74 -12.66 -6.44
C ILE A 237 -7.00 -11.67 -7.60
N LEU A 238 -6.05 -11.50 -8.53
CA LEU A 238 -6.26 -10.71 -9.74
C LEU A 238 -7.33 -11.32 -10.65
N ASP A 239 -7.43 -12.66 -10.74
CA ASP A 239 -8.52 -13.34 -11.45
C ASP A 239 -9.88 -13.06 -10.80
N ARG A 240 -9.96 -13.10 -9.47
CA ARG A 240 -11.18 -12.72 -8.73
C ARG A 240 -11.55 -11.26 -8.97
N LEU A 241 -10.58 -10.35 -8.92
CA LEU A 241 -10.77 -8.92 -9.19
C LEU A 241 -11.27 -8.69 -10.63
N GLN A 242 -10.67 -9.35 -11.63
CA GLN A 242 -11.10 -9.26 -13.03
C GLN A 242 -12.56 -9.65 -13.23
N HIS A 243 -12.99 -10.71 -12.54
CA HIS A 243 -14.39 -11.12 -12.56
C HIS A 243 -15.28 -10.12 -11.83
N ALA A 244 -14.85 -9.65 -10.66
CA ALA A 244 -15.63 -8.75 -9.81
C ALA A 244 -15.98 -7.44 -10.52
N VAL A 245 -15.02 -6.76 -11.15
CA VAL A 245 -15.23 -5.46 -11.83
C VAL A 245 -16.37 -5.51 -12.86
N GLY A 246 -16.59 -6.66 -13.51
CA GLY A 246 -17.66 -6.81 -14.50
C GLY A 246 -19.00 -7.34 -13.96
N THR A 247 -19.09 -7.71 -12.69
CA THR A 247 -20.22 -8.51 -12.17
C THR A 247 -20.80 -8.02 -10.85
N VAL A 248 -20.00 -7.39 -9.99
CA VAL A 248 -20.47 -6.97 -8.66
C VAL A 248 -21.23 -5.66 -8.77
N SER A 249 -22.28 -5.52 -7.97
CA SER A 249 -22.96 -4.24 -7.80
C SER A 249 -22.03 -3.27 -7.08
N PRO A 250 -21.86 -2.02 -7.54
CA PRO A 250 -21.13 -1.00 -6.80
C PRO A 250 -21.75 -0.66 -5.42
N GLU A 251 -23.01 -1.06 -5.19
CA GLU A 251 -23.69 -0.91 -3.90
C GLU A 251 -23.38 -2.04 -2.91
N ALA A 252 -22.88 -3.18 -3.39
CA ALA A 252 -22.53 -4.30 -2.52
C ALA A 252 -21.22 -4.03 -1.77
N ASP A 253 -21.03 -4.73 -0.65
CA ASP A 253 -19.76 -4.74 0.04
C ASP A 253 -18.68 -5.39 -0.85
N PRO A 254 -17.62 -4.66 -1.24
CA PRO A 254 -16.56 -5.20 -2.09
C PRO A 254 -15.81 -6.37 -1.44
N CYS A 255 -15.81 -6.48 -0.11
CA CYS A 255 -15.16 -7.58 0.60
C CYS A 255 -15.75 -8.95 0.27
N LEU A 256 -17.03 -9.00 -0.11
CA LEU A 256 -17.69 -10.23 -0.54
C LEU A 256 -17.12 -10.80 -1.85
N ALA A 257 -16.43 -9.98 -2.65
CA ALA A 257 -15.88 -10.38 -3.94
C ALA A 257 -14.38 -10.70 -3.86
N THR A 258 -13.61 -9.80 -3.24
CA THR A 258 -12.13 -9.83 -3.27
C THR A 258 -11.48 -10.02 -1.90
N GLY A 259 -12.27 -10.27 -0.84
CA GLY A 259 -11.77 -10.55 0.49
C GLY A 259 -11.80 -9.35 1.43
N GLU A 260 -11.57 -9.59 2.71
CA GLU A 260 -11.75 -8.59 3.78
C GLU A 260 -10.55 -7.67 3.93
N GLY A 261 -9.46 -7.88 3.19
CA GLY A 261 -8.32 -6.94 3.20
C GLY A 261 -7.34 -7.13 4.35
N TRP A 262 -7.56 -8.08 5.27
CA TRP A 262 -6.62 -8.37 6.37
C TRP A 262 -5.27 -8.97 5.89
N ILE A 263 -5.23 -9.51 4.67
CA ILE A 263 -4.04 -10.04 4.01
C ILE A 263 -3.72 -9.24 2.75
N ALA A 264 -2.44 -9.13 2.42
CA ALA A 264 -1.91 -8.16 1.48
C ALA A 264 -2.53 -8.25 0.08
N GLU A 265 -2.70 -9.47 -0.45
CA GLU A 265 -3.28 -9.68 -1.77
C GLU A 265 -4.77 -9.31 -1.83
N GLU A 266 -5.51 -9.52 -0.74
CA GLU A 266 -6.92 -9.11 -0.64
C GLU A 266 -7.05 -7.60 -0.47
N ALA A 267 -6.16 -6.96 0.30
CA ALA A 267 -6.13 -5.51 0.47
C ALA A 267 -5.90 -4.81 -0.88
N LEU A 268 -4.89 -5.29 -1.63
CA LEU A 268 -4.61 -4.83 -3.00
C LEU A 268 -5.83 -4.96 -3.89
N ALA A 269 -6.40 -6.17 -3.98
CA ALA A 269 -7.50 -6.43 -4.90
C ALA A 269 -8.77 -5.66 -4.53
N THR A 270 -9.09 -5.54 -3.25
CA THR A 270 -10.30 -4.85 -2.77
C THR A 270 -10.15 -3.33 -2.88
N GLY A 271 -8.97 -2.77 -2.59
CA GLY A 271 -8.68 -1.37 -2.85
C GLY A 271 -8.76 -1.02 -4.34
N LEU A 272 -8.21 -1.88 -5.20
CA LEU A 272 -8.34 -1.75 -6.66
C LEU A 272 -9.80 -1.87 -7.12
N LEU A 273 -10.58 -2.80 -6.57
CA LEU A 273 -12.00 -2.94 -6.92
C LEU A 273 -12.76 -1.64 -6.64
N CYS A 274 -12.58 -1.06 -5.46
CA CYS A 274 -13.21 0.22 -5.10
C CYS A 274 -12.82 1.35 -6.05
N PHE A 275 -11.53 1.45 -6.42
CA PHE A 275 -11.06 2.43 -7.40
C PHE A 275 -11.66 2.18 -8.80
N LEU A 276 -11.62 0.94 -9.29
CA LEU A 276 -12.05 0.58 -10.64
C LEU A 276 -13.57 0.68 -10.86
N LEU A 277 -14.37 0.58 -9.79
CA LEU A 277 -15.82 0.82 -9.85
C LEU A 277 -16.17 2.31 -10.01
N PHE A 278 -15.24 3.22 -9.68
CA PHE A 278 -15.48 4.66 -9.59
C PHE A 278 -14.27 5.48 -10.07
N THR A 279 -13.73 5.14 -11.24
CA THR A 279 -12.45 5.69 -11.75
C THR A 279 -12.41 7.21 -11.84
N ASP A 280 -13.54 7.84 -12.17
CA ASP A 280 -13.68 9.30 -12.31
C ASP A 280 -14.36 9.97 -11.10
N GLU A 281 -14.66 9.19 -10.05
CA GLU A 281 -15.34 9.65 -8.83
C GLU A 281 -14.50 9.28 -7.59
N PRO A 282 -13.31 9.91 -7.39
CA PRO A 282 -12.35 9.50 -6.37
C PRO A 282 -12.92 9.51 -4.95
N LEU A 283 -13.77 10.48 -4.61
CA LEU A 283 -14.44 10.51 -3.31
C LEU A 283 -15.46 9.38 -3.15
N THR A 284 -16.17 9.01 -4.21
CA THR A 284 -17.10 7.88 -4.19
C THR A 284 -16.32 6.58 -3.99
N ALA A 285 -15.21 6.40 -4.69
CA ALA A 285 -14.30 5.26 -4.51
C ALA A 285 -13.83 5.17 -3.05
N LEU A 286 -13.37 6.28 -2.48
CA LEU A 286 -12.85 6.36 -1.11
C LEU A 286 -13.93 6.02 -0.08
N ARG A 287 -15.14 6.57 -0.24
CA ARG A 287 -16.29 6.29 0.63
C ARG A 287 -16.72 4.82 0.56
N ARG A 288 -16.67 4.20 -0.62
CA ARG A 288 -16.98 2.78 -0.76
C ARG A 288 -15.95 1.93 -0.02
N ALA A 289 -14.66 2.26 -0.20
CA ALA A 289 -13.53 1.58 0.39
C ALA A 289 -13.49 1.72 1.92
N ALA A 290 -13.90 2.87 2.45
CA ALA A 290 -14.03 3.13 3.88
C ALA A 290 -15.33 2.59 4.49
N CYS A 291 -16.18 1.92 3.71
CA CYS A 291 -17.42 1.34 4.23
C CYS A 291 -17.53 -0.11 3.78
N THR A 292 -16.75 -0.97 4.40
CA THR A 292 -16.71 -2.41 4.11
C THR A 292 -16.78 -3.19 5.42
N SER A 293 -17.02 -4.50 5.37
CA SER A 293 -16.93 -5.35 6.55
C SER A 293 -15.51 -5.75 6.94
N GLY A 294 -14.52 -5.27 6.19
CA GLY A 294 -13.12 -5.67 6.31
C GLY A 294 -12.23 -4.66 7.01
N ASP A 295 -10.95 -4.72 6.65
CA ASP A 295 -9.88 -3.81 7.01
C ASP A 295 -10.04 -2.46 6.27
N SER A 296 -11.03 -1.69 6.70
CA SER A 296 -11.57 -0.57 5.91
C SER A 296 -10.61 0.61 5.77
N ASP A 297 -9.76 0.88 6.76
CA ASP A 297 -8.69 1.87 6.65
C ASP A 297 -7.63 1.42 5.65
N SER A 298 -7.14 0.17 5.71
CA SER A 298 -6.18 -0.34 4.71
C SER A 298 -6.74 -0.36 3.28
N ILE A 299 -8.00 -0.80 3.12
CA ILE A 299 -8.65 -0.83 1.82
C ILE A 299 -8.84 0.59 1.26
N ALA A 300 -9.27 1.54 2.09
CA ALA A 300 -9.44 2.94 1.69
C ALA A 300 -8.12 3.66 1.43
N CYS A 301 -7.10 3.40 2.25
CA CYS A 301 -5.71 3.82 2.08
C CYS A 301 -5.19 3.45 0.68
N LEU A 302 -5.31 2.17 0.30
CA LEU A 302 -4.89 1.70 -1.03
C LEU A 302 -5.76 2.27 -2.17
N ALA A 303 -7.08 2.28 -2.02
CA ALA A 303 -7.98 2.86 -3.02
C ALA A 303 -7.68 4.35 -3.28
N GLY A 304 -7.40 5.11 -2.20
CA GLY A 304 -7.00 6.51 -2.27
C GLY A 304 -5.66 6.70 -2.96
N ALA A 305 -4.67 5.84 -2.67
CA ALA A 305 -3.38 5.85 -3.36
C ALA A 305 -3.52 5.62 -4.87
N PHE A 306 -4.35 4.65 -5.28
CA PHE A 306 -4.59 4.36 -6.71
C PHE A 306 -5.31 5.51 -7.42
N ALA A 307 -6.41 5.99 -6.85
CA ALA A 307 -7.18 7.10 -7.42
C ALA A 307 -6.32 8.38 -7.53
N GLY A 308 -5.54 8.68 -6.49
CA GLY A 308 -4.65 9.84 -6.46
C GLY A 308 -3.48 9.73 -7.44
N ALA A 309 -2.90 8.54 -7.62
CA ALA A 309 -1.87 8.31 -8.63
C ALA A 309 -2.43 8.51 -10.06
N TYR A 310 -3.66 8.08 -10.30
CA TYR A 310 -4.31 8.21 -11.60
C TYR A 310 -4.73 9.64 -11.91
N LEU A 311 -5.50 10.27 -11.01
CA LEU A 311 -6.15 11.56 -11.23
C LEU A 311 -5.30 12.76 -10.82
N GLY A 312 -4.38 12.57 -9.88
CA GLY A 312 -3.51 13.64 -9.40
C GLY A 312 -3.99 14.37 -8.14
N ALA A 313 -3.29 15.44 -7.78
CA ALA A 313 -3.56 16.22 -6.57
C ALA A 313 -4.95 16.88 -6.56
N ASP A 314 -5.42 17.33 -7.73
CA ASP A 314 -6.72 18.00 -7.90
C ASP A 314 -7.92 17.05 -7.75
N ALA A 315 -7.68 15.74 -7.59
CA ALA A 315 -8.72 14.75 -7.33
C ALA A 315 -9.42 14.94 -5.97
N TRP A 316 -8.76 15.62 -5.03
CA TRP A 316 -9.20 15.72 -3.64
C TRP A 316 -9.76 17.11 -3.31
N PRO A 317 -10.91 17.22 -2.62
CA PRO A 317 -11.40 18.50 -2.14
C PRO A 317 -10.40 19.17 -1.20
N GLY A 318 -10.13 20.46 -1.41
CA GLY A 318 -9.23 21.24 -0.55
C GLY A 318 -9.67 21.20 0.92
N GLU A 319 -10.97 21.28 1.19
CA GLU A 319 -11.52 21.18 2.55
C GLU A 319 -11.21 19.86 3.26
N TRP A 320 -11.06 18.76 2.52
CA TRP A 320 -10.66 17.47 3.08
C TRP A 320 -9.14 17.40 3.22
N ALA A 321 -8.41 17.78 2.17
CA ALA A 321 -6.96 17.76 2.15
C ALA A 321 -6.33 18.64 3.25
N ASP A 322 -6.96 19.76 3.59
CA ASP A 322 -6.48 20.70 4.62
C ASP A 322 -6.61 20.18 6.05
N ARG A 323 -7.39 19.12 6.28
CA ARG A 323 -7.67 18.56 7.61
C ARG A 323 -6.82 17.34 7.96
N ILE A 324 -6.05 16.81 7.02
CA ILE A 324 -5.27 15.57 7.17
C ILE A 324 -4.16 15.74 8.22
N GLU A 325 -4.05 14.78 9.14
CA GLU A 325 -2.90 14.64 10.03
C GLU A 325 -1.61 14.36 9.22
N TYR A 326 -0.48 14.98 9.60
CA TYR A 326 0.79 14.92 8.86
C TYR A 326 0.77 15.48 7.42
N ARG A 327 -0.23 16.29 7.06
CA ARG A 327 -0.34 16.94 5.73
C ARG A 327 0.97 17.54 5.23
N SER A 328 1.70 18.28 6.06
CA SER A 328 2.96 18.92 5.67
C SER A 328 4.03 17.91 5.23
N ASP A 329 4.14 16.77 5.91
CA ASP A 329 5.11 15.73 5.57
C ASP A 329 4.71 15.01 4.28
N LEU A 330 3.41 14.70 4.12
CA LEU A 330 2.85 14.11 2.91
C LEU A 330 3.10 15.00 1.68
N LEU A 331 2.81 16.30 1.77
CA LEU A 331 3.03 17.25 0.69
C LEU A 331 4.52 17.46 0.40
N THR A 332 5.39 17.40 1.42
CA THR A 332 6.83 17.50 1.22
C THR A 332 7.37 16.32 0.39
N LEU A 333 6.92 15.10 0.69
CA LEU A 333 7.28 13.91 -0.10
C LEU A 333 6.63 13.95 -1.49
N GLY A 334 5.36 14.33 -1.58
CA GLY A 334 4.63 14.45 -2.85
C GLY A 334 5.30 15.44 -3.80
N ALA A 335 5.55 16.66 -3.33
CA ALA A 335 6.22 17.69 -4.13
C ALA A 335 7.64 17.30 -4.54
N LEU A 336 8.37 16.55 -3.69
CA LEU A 336 9.70 16.03 -4.03
C LEU A 336 9.66 15.03 -5.20
N TRP A 337 8.63 14.18 -5.26
CA TRP A 337 8.52 13.13 -6.28
C TRP A 337 7.73 13.55 -7.53
N ASP A 338 6.99 14.65 -7.44
CA ASP A 338 6.34 15.30 -8.59
C ASP A 338 7.26 16.27 -9.36
N ALA A 339 8.42 16.62 -8.79
CA ALA A 339 9.42 17.52 -9.37
C ALA A 339 10.25 16.86 -10.49
#